data_AF-F8NFF1-F1
#
_entry.id   AF-F8NFF1-F1
#
_cell.length_a   1.000
_cell.length_b   1.000
_cell.length_c   1.000
_cell.angle_alpha   90.00
_cell.angle_beta   90.00
_cell.angle_gamma   90.00
#
_symmetry.space_group_name_H-M   'P 1'
#
loop_
_entity.id
_entity.type
_entity.pdbx_description
1 polymer ?
#
loop_
_entity_poly.entity_id
_entity_poly.type
_entity_poly.pdbx_seq_one_letter_code
_entity_poly.pdbx_strand_id
1 'polypeptide(L)'
;MLLNLPISFLPLWSNFNPYNMQCWVEVMNKIECWLLLKVVDRHSLEWKWGGETVWMVYVLAYLEFPFGQWTCWSPKISPEGYFLEGWVAKGALPSWDDSKGLSEDTDFISVRGAIWDKFQETVFMVFAGGVVSPDSS
;
A
#
# COMPACT_ATOMS: atom_id res chain seq x y z
N MET A 1 13.60 -6.84 8.00
CA MET A 1 14.07 -6.65 6.62
C MET A 1 14.78 -5.31 6.57
N LEU A 2 16.04 -5.22 6.11
CA LEU A 2 16.76 -3.94 6.08
C LEU A 2 16.88 -3.46 4.64
N LEU A 3 16.40 -2.25 4.38
CA LEU A 3 16.51 -1.58 3.08
C LEU A 3 17.73 -0.66 3.11
N ASN A 4 18.51 -0.64 2.03
CA ASN A 4 19.77 0.11 1.95
C ASN A 4 19.61 1.50 1.34
N LEU A 5 18.39 1.88 0.94
CA LEU A 5 18.06 3.17 0.35
C LEU A 5 17.21 4.02 1.30
N PRO A 6 17.45 5.34 1.37
CA PRO A 6 16.65 6.23 2.21
C PRO A 6 15.20 6.30 1.71
N ILE A 7 14.26 6.27 2.65
CA ILE A 7 12.82 6.26 2.40
C ILE A 7 12.24 7.59 2.86
N SER A 8 12.12 8.56 1.96
CA SER A 8 11.73 9.94 2.30
C SER A 8 10.21 10.17 2.44
N PHE A 9 9.41 9.17 2.09
CA PHE A 9 7.95 9.21 2.20
C PHE A 9 7.43 8.55 3.48
N LEU A 10 8.33 8.06 4.34
CA LEU A 10 8.03 7.53 5.66
C LEU A 10 8.92 8.19 6.74
N PRO A 11 8.43 8.36 7.98
CA PRO A 11 7.04 8.13 8.40
C PRO A 11 6.09 9.10 7.68
N LEU A 12 4.80 8.75 7.65
CA LEU A 12 3.78 9.61 7.04
C LEU A 12 3.70 10.95 7.78
N TRP A 13 3.19 11.98 7.08
CA TRP A 13 3.06 13.31 7.67
C TRP A 13 2.03 13.33 8.81
N SER A 14 2.22 14.22 9.79
CA SER A 14 1.39 14.25 11.02
C SER A 14 -0.09 14.53 10.78
N ASN A 15 -0.43 15.20 9.68
CA ASN A 15 -1.78 15.48 9.22
C ASN A 15 -2.29 14.46 8.19
N PHE A 16 -1.66 13.28 8.08
CA PHE A 16 -2.08 12.25 7.14
C PHE A 16 -3.46 11.73 7.52
N ASN A 17 -4.42 11.85 6.60
CA ASN A 17 -5.75 11.32 6.80
C ASN A 17 -5.90 10.01 6.02
N PRO A 18 -5.92 8.83 6.69
CA PRO A 18 -6.06 7.55 6.01
C PRO A 18 -7.42 7.38 5.32
N TYR A 19 -8.41 8.20 5.62
CA TYR A 19 -9.72 8.20 4.97
C TYR A 19 -9.81 9.16 3.78
N ASN A 20 -8.77 9.96 3.54
CA ASN A 20 -8.70 10.82 2.37
C ASN A 20 -7.93 10.12 1.25
N MET A 21 -8.64 9.81 0.17
CA MET A 21 -8.07 9.24 -1.05
C MET A 21 -6.86 10.04 -1.57
N GLN A 22 -6.91 11.37 -1.53
CA GLN A 22 -5.84 12.22 -2.05
C GLN A 22 -4.54 12.05 -1.27
N CYS A 23 -4.62 11.81 0.05
CA CYS A 23 -3.43 11.51 0.86
C CYS A 23 -2.75 10.22 0.37
N TRP A 24 -3.53 9.21 -0.01
CA TRP A 24 -3.00 7.95 -0.55
C TRP A 24 -2.37 8.11 -1.93
N VAL A 25 -3.00 8.88 -2.81
CA VAL A 25 -2.45 9.21 -4.14
C VAL A 25 -1.10 9.90 -4.01
N GLU A 26 -0.94 10.82 -3.05
CA GLU A 26 0.34 11.49 -2.80
C GLU A 26 1.43 10.52 -2.30
N VAL A 27 1.09 9.58 -1.43
CA VAL A 27 2.03 8.54 -0.96
C VAL A 27 2.43 7.63 -2.10
N MET A 28 1.45 7.15 -2.89
CA MET A 28 1.66 6.33 -4.07
C MET A 28 2.67 6.97 -5.02
N ASN A 29 2.43 8.23 -5.40
CA ASN A 29 3.33 8.97 -6.30
C ASN A 29 4.76 9.06 -5.77
N LYS A 30 4.94 9.25 -4.45
CA LYS A 30 6.27 9.30 -3.84
C LYS A 30 6.97 7.94 -3.86
N ILE A 31 6.24 6.85 -3.60
CA ILE A 31 6.81 5.49 -3.66
C ILE A 31 7.17 5.14 -5.11
N GLU A 32 6.27 5.41 -6.07
CA GLU A 32 6.55 5.19 -7.49
C GLU A 32 7.78 5.96 -7.95
N CYS A 33 7.90 7.24 -7.59
CA CYS A 33 9.08 8.05 -7.92
C CYS A 33 10.35 7.45 -7.29
N TRP A 34 10.30 7.00 -6.04
CA TRP A 34 11.43 6.37 -5.39
C TRP A 34 11.84 5.06 -6.08
N LEU A 35 10.89 4.18 -6.38
CA LEU A 35 11.12 2.94 -7.13
C LEU A 35 11.78 3.22 -8.48
N LEU A 36 11.19 4.13 -9.27
CA LEU A 36 11.62 4.36 -10.64
C LEU A 36 12.90 5.17 -10.77
N LEU A 37 13.23 6.01 -9.77
CA LEU A 37 14.37 6.93 -9.85
C LEU A 37 15.54 6.54 -8.92
N LYS A 38 15.30 5.77 -7.86
CA LYS A 38 16.32 5.44 -6.85
C LYS A 38 16.62 3.94 -6.79
N VAL A 39 15.63 3.08 -7.04
CA VAL A 39 15.82 1.63 -7.01
C VAL A 39 16.21 1.13 -8.40
N VAL A 40 17.52 1.06 -8.65
CA VAL A 40 18.06 0.67 -9.98
C VAL A 40 17.85 -0.82 -10.26
N ASP A 41 18.02 -1.67 -9.25
CA ASP A 41 17.86 -3.12 -9.38
C ASP A 41 16.42 -3.56 -9.09
N ARG A 42 15.74 -4.11 -10.09
CA ARG A 42 14.36 -4.61 -9.97
C ARG A 42 14.22 -5.95 -9.27
N HIS A 43 15.33 -6.65 -9.04
CA HIS A 43 15.34 -7.90 -8.27
C HIS A 43 15.66 -7.67 -6.79
N SER A 44 16.04 -6.44 -6.44
CA SER A 44 16.34 -6.02 -5.08
C SER A 44 15.16 -6.15 -4.13
N LEU A 45 15.47 -6.15 -2.84
CA LEU A 45 14.49 -6.20 -1.77
C LEU A 45 13.67 -4.90 -1.72
N GLU A 46 14.30 -3.77 -2.02
CA GLU A 46 13.72 -2.45 -2.15
C GLU A 46 12.66 -2.42 -3.25
N TRP A 47 12.91 -3.05 -4.39
CA TRP A 47 11.94 -3.11 -5.48
C TRP A 47 10.73 -3.96 -5.10
N LYS A 48 10.96 -5.14 -4.53
CA LYS A 48 9.89 -6.05 -4.09
C LYS A 48 9.03 -5.41 -3.01
N TRP A 49 9.67 -4.86 -1.98
CA TRP A 49 8.96 -4.18 -0.89
C TRP A 49 8.22 -2.94 -1.39
N GLY A 50 8.88 -2.10 -2.20
CA GLY A 50 8.24 -0.90 -2.73
C GLY A 50 7.07 -1.23 -3.65
N GLY A 51 7.19 -2.26 -4.49
CA GLY A 51 6.11 -2.73 -5.36
C GLY A 51 4.90 -3.21 -4.55
N GLU A 52 5.12 -4.08 -3.55
CA GLU A 52 4.07 -4.50 -2.61
C GLU A 52 3.40 -3.29 -1.93
N THR A 53 4.20 -2.32 -1.51
CA THR A 53 3.73 -1.10 -0.84
C THR A 53 2.92 -0.21 -1.78
N VAL A 54 3.34 -0.04 -3.05
CA VAL A 54 2.59 0.69 -4.09
C VAL A 54 1.19 0.11 -4.24
N TRP A 55 1.08 -1.21 -4.33
CA TRP A 55 -0.22 -1.87 -4.49
C TRP A 55 -1.12 -1.71 -3.27
N MET A 56 -0.58 -1.76 -2.05
CA MET A 56 -1.35 -1.46 -0.84
C MET A 56 -1.93 -0.05 -0.87
N VAL A 57 -1.10 0.96 -1.16
CA VAL A 57 -1.57 2.36 -1.19
C VAL A 57 -2.47 2.65 -2.38
N TYR A 58 -2.27 1.97 -3.50
CA TYR A 58 -3.13 2.06 -4.67
C TYR A 58 -4.55 1.60 -4.32
N VAL A 59 -4.70 0.43 -3.71
CA VAL A 59 -6.02 -0.07 -3.28
C VAL A 59 -6.64 0.84 -2.22
N LEU A 60 -5.85 1.39 -1.29
CA LEU A 60 -6.35 2.37 -0.31
C LEU A 60 -6.90 3.65 -0.94
N ALA A 61 -6.30 4.10 -2.06
CA ALA A 61 -6.81 5.21 -2.87
C ALA A 61 -8.04 4.81 -3.69
N TYR A 62 -8.07 3.59 -4.23
CA TYR A 62 -9.10 3.09 -5.15
C TYR A 62 -9.67 1.75 -4.66
N LEU A 63 -10.55 1.80 -3.66
CA LEU A 63 -11.07 0.59 -2.98
C LEU A 63 -11.91 -0.30 -3.90
N GLU A 64 -12.44 0.24 -5.00
CA GLU A 64 -13.21 -0.51 -5.99
C GLU A 64 -12.32 -1.29 -6.98
N PHE A 65 -11.00 -1.12 -6.95
CA PHE A 65 -10.08 -1.88 -7.80
C PHE A 65 -10.27 -3.41 -7.57
N PRO A 66 -10.38 -4.25 -8.63
CA PRO A 66 -10.20 -3.95 -10.06
C PRO A 66 -11.48 -3.62 -10.84
N PHE A 67 -12.64 -3.52 -10.20
CA PHE A 67 -13.94 -3.43 -10.89
C PHE A 67 -14.48 -2.00 -11.04
N GLY A 68 -13.93 -1.03 -10.31
CA GLY A 68 -14.34 0.38 -10.36
C GLY A 68 -13.48 1.28 -11.26
N GLN A 69 -13.67 2.59 -11.08
CA GLN A 69 -12.84 3.59 -11.76
C GLN A 69 -11.53 3.83 -11.02
N TRP A 70 -10.46 3.91 -11.79
CA TRP A 70 -9.09 3.90 -11.27
C TRP A 70 -8.17 4.60 -12.26
N THR A 71 -7.11 5.22 -11.74
CA THR A 71 -6.16 6.00 -12.55
C THR A 71 -5.00 5.13 -13.00
N CYS A 72 -4.31 5.55 -14.07
CA CYS A 72 -3.14 4.80 -14.53
C CYS A 72 -2.00 4.88 -13.49
N TRP A 73 -1.53 3.73 -13.01
CA TRP A 73 -0.21 3.59 -12.37
C TRP A 73 0.89 3.55 -13.44
N SER A 74 2.15 3.65 -13.04
CA SER A 74 3.25 3.52 -13.99
C SER A 74 3.35 2.08 -14.53
N PRO A 75 3.30 1.84 -15.86
CA PRO A 75 3.38 0.48 -16.43
C PRO A 75 4.75 -0.18 -16.22
N LYS A 76 5.73 0.58 -15.70
CA LYS A 76 7.05 0.07 -15.32
C LYS A 76 7.02 -0.70 -13.98
N ILE A 77 5.95 -0.54 -13.20
CA ILE A 77 5.68 -1.26 -11.96
C ILE A 77 4.65 -2.34 -12.29
N SER A 78 5.08 -3.60 -12.17
CA SER A 78 4.23 -4.74 -12.48
C SER A 78 3.07 -4.85 -11.47
N PRO A 79 1.85 -5.19 -11.91
CA PRO A 79 0.73 -5.55 -11.05
C PRO A 79 0.89 -6.97 -10.50
N GLU A 80 1.91 -7.15 -9.67
CA GLU A 80 2.25 -8.41 -9.01
C GLU A 80 2.58 -8.16 -7.54
N GLY A 81 2.44 -9.20 -6.72
CA GLY A 81 2.69 -9.11 -5.28
C GLY A 81 1.67 -9.89 -4.46
N TYR A 82 2.08 -10.36 -3.29
CA TYR A 82 1.27 -11.22 -2.43
C TYR A 82 -0.02 -10.52 -1.98
N PHE A 83 0.06 -9.23 -1.69
CA PHE A 83 -1.09 -8.42 -1.34
C PHE A 83 -2.07 -8.32 -2.51
N LEU A 84 -1.59 -8.00 -3.70
CA LEU A 84 -2.45 -7.78 -4.87
C LEU A 84 -3.13 -9.08 -5.31
N GLU A 85 -2.40 -10.18 -5.35
CA GLU A 85 -2.94 -11.51 -5.64
C GLU A 85 -4.04 -11.89 -4.64
N GLY A 86 -3.77 -11.70 -3.35
CA GLY A 86 -4.75 -11.95 -2.29
C GLY A 86 -5.97 -11.02 -2.35
N TRP A 87 -5.79 -9.77 -2.79
CA TRP A 87 -6.86 -8.80 -2.98
C TRP A 87 -7.77 -9.20 -4.14
N VAL A 88 -7.19 -9.46 -5.31
CA VAL A 88 -7.94 -9.84 -6.52
C VAL A 88 -8.64 -11.19 -6.33
N ALA A 89 -7.98 -12.17 -5.68
CA ALA A 89 -8.56 -13.49 -5.43
C ALA A 89 -9.76 -13.46 -4.47
N LYS A 90 -9.82 -12.48 -3.55
CA LYS A 90 -10.97 -12.34 -2.64
C LYS A 90 -12.24 -11.85 -3.33
N GLY A 91 -12.14 -11.36 -4.57
CA GLY A 91 -13.20 -10.62 -5.23
C GLY A 91 -13.34 -9.26 -4.54
N ALA A 92 -12.93 -8.19 -5.21
CA ALA A 92 -13.05 -6.86 -4.65
C ALA A 92 -14.52 -6.55 -4.33
N LEU A 93 -14.78 -6.44 -3.02
CA LEU A 93 -16.06 -6.17 -2.37
C LEU A 93 -17.21 -7.15 -2.72
N PRO A 94 -18.19 -7.33 -1.82
CA PRO A 94 -19.40 -8.05 -2.18
C PRO A 94 -20.01 -7.34 -3.38
N SER A 95 -20.18 -8.10 -4.47
CA SER A 95 -21.06 -7.83 -5.61
C SER A 95 -21.94 -6.61 -5.42
N TRP A 96 -21.79 -5.62 -6.31
CA TRP A 96 -22.77 -4.57 -6.57
C TRP A 96 -24.04 -5.23 -7.11
N ASP A 97 -24.74 -5.98 -6.25
CA ASP A 97 -26.05 -6.54 -6.53
C ASP A 97 -27.04 -5.42 -6.26
N ASP A 98 -27.75 -5.00 -7.30
CA ASP A 98 -28.76 -3.94 -7.32
C ASP A 98 -29.97 -4.33 -6.44
N SER A 99 -29.82 -4.50 -5.13
CA SER A 99 -30.94 -4.64 -4.18
C SER A 99 -30.50 -4.83 -2.72
N LYS A 100 -29.86 -3.83 -2.09
CA LYS A 100 -30.16 -3.47 -0.69
C LYS A 100 -29.49 -2.17 -0.28
N GLY A 101 -30.31 -1.14 -0.07
CA GLY A 101 -29.85 0.11 0.53
C GLY A 101 -29.32 -0.10 1.95
N LEU A 102 -28.23 0.62 2.25
CA LEU A 102 -27.56 0.83 3.54
C LEU A 102 -26.78 -0.41 4.02
N SER A 103 -25.43 -0.46 3.93
CA SER A 103 -24.45 0.43 4.59
C SER A 103 -23.08 0.43 3.87
N GLU A 104 -22.99 0.96 2.65
CA GLU A 104 -21.75 1.01 1.85
C GLU A 104 -20.58 1.68 2.62
N ASP A 105 -20.82 2.79 3.32
CA ASP A 105 -19.78 3.55 4.03
C ASP A 105 -19.08 2.76 5.16
N THR A 106 -19.81 1.91 5.89
CA THR A 106 -19.25 1.18 7.03
C THR A 106 -18.30 0.08 6.55
N ASP A 107 -18.63 -0.58 5.43
CA ASP A 107 -17.79 -1.62 4.84
C ASP A 107 -16.51 -1.02 4.26
N PHE A 108 -16.57 0.15 3.62
CA PHE A 108 -15.38 0.85 3.11
C PHE A 108 -14.45 1.31 4.23
N ILE A 109 -14.99 1.85 5.33
CA ILE A 109 -14.19 2.27 6.49
C ILE A 109 -13.47 1.07 7.11
N SER A 110 -14.16 -0.06 7.28
CA SER A 110 -13.57 -1.29 7.83
C SER A 110 -12.51 -1.90 6.91
N VAL A 111 -12.77 -1.99 5.61
CA VAL A 111 -11.80 -2.49 4.62
C VAL A 111 -10.56 -1.60 4.58
N ARG A 112 -10.73 -0.29 4.55
CA ARG A 112 -9.64 0.69 4.57
C ARG A 112 -8.83 0.61 5.86
N GLY A 113 -9.46 0.42 7.01
CA GLY A 113 -8.79 0.17 8.28
C GLY A 113 -7.90 -1.08 8.24
N ALA A 114 -8.43 -2.20 7.73
CA ALA A 114 -7.66 -3.45 7.66
C ALA A 114 -6.44 -3.36 6.71
N ILE A 115 -6.58 -2.67 5.56
CA ILE A 115 -5.45 -2.46 4.65
C ILE A 115 -4.45 -1.48 5.27
N TRP A 116 -4.93 -0.44 5.97
CA TRP A 116 -4.07 0.49 6.70
C TRP A 116 -3.22 -0.22 7.75
N ASP A 117 -3.80 -1.10 8.56
CA ASP A 117 -3.06 -1.87 9.56
C ASP A 117 -1.98 -2.73 8.91
N LYS A 118 -2.32 -3.42 7.82
CA LYS A 118 -1.35 -4.23 7.04
C LYS A 118 -0.25 -3.38 6.42
N PHE A 119 -0.57 -2.17 5.96
CA PHE A 119 0.41 -1.21 5.48
C PHE A 119 1.36 -0.78 6.61
N GLN A 120 0.83 -0.46 7.79
CA GLN A 120 1.65 -0.10 8.95
C GLN A 120 2.57 -1.24 9.37
N GLU A 121 2.11 -2.50 9.37
CA GLU A 121 2.95 -3.68 9.62
C GLU A 121 4.07 -3.81 8.59
N THR A 122 3.73 -3.65 7.30
CA THR A 122 4.68 -3.75 6.18
C THR A 122 5.75 -2.68 6.26
N VAL A 123 5.38 -1.48 6.68
CA VAL A 123 6.29 -0.37 6.97
C VAL A 123 7.12 -0.65 8.24
N PHE A 124 6.48 -1.10 9.31
CA PHE A 124 7.14 -1.35 10.59
C PHE A 124 8.23 -2.43 10.46
N MET A 125 8.02 -3.48 9.67
CA MET A 125 9.02 -4.53 9.44
C MET A 125 10.33 -4.03 8.79
N VAL A 126 10.29 -2.89 8.10
CA VAL A 126 11.49 -2.21 7.58
C VAL A 126 12.24 -1.51 8.70
N PHE A 127 11.52 -0.80 9.57
CA PHE A 127 12.12 -0.02 10.66
C PHE A 127 12.55 -0.90 11.85
N ALA A 128 11.77 -1.93 12.19
CA ALA A 128 12.04 -2.88 13.27
C ALA A 128 13.24 -3.79 12.97
N GLY A 129 13.61 -3.95 11.69
CA GLY A 129 14.87 -4.60 11.31
C GLY A 129 16.13 -3.91 11.84
N GLY A 130 16.02 -2.67 12.34
CA GLY A 130 17.09 -1.92 13.00
C GLY A 130 17.10 -2.02 14.54
N VAL A 131 16.13 -2.68 15.17
CA VAL A 131 16.11 -2.89 16.63
C VAL A 131 16.53 -4.32 16.94
N VAL A 132 17.79 -4.64 16.64
CA VAL A 132 18.50 -5.69 17.36
C VAL A 132 19.81 -5.09 17.87
N SER A 133 19.69 -4.45 19.04
CA SER A 133 20.66 -4.59 20.11
C SER A 133 19.89 -4.64 21.42
N PRO A 134 19.52 -5.82 21.94
CA PRO A 134 19.75 -6.06 23.35
C PRO A 134 21.27 -6.18 23.52
N ASP A 135 21.92 -5.07 23.80
CA ASP A 135 23.28 -5.13 24.35
C ASP A 135 23.21 -5.99 25.62
N SER A 136 23.84 -7.16 25.50
CA SER A 136 24.76 -7.74 26.46
C SER A 136 24.76 -7.11 27.86
N SER A 137 24.16 -7.79 28.83
CA SER A 137 24.72 -8.04 30.17
C SER A 137 23.91 -9.12 30.88
#